data_AF-A0A447N975-F1
#
_entry.id   AF-A0A447N975-F1
#
_cell.length_a   1.000
_cell.length_b   1.000
_cell.length_c   1.000
_cell.angle_alpha   90.00
_cell.angle_beta   90.00
_cell.angle_gamma   90.00
#
_symmetry.space_group_name_H-M   'P 1'
#
loop_
_entity.id
_entity.type
_entity.pdbx_description
1 polymer ?
#
loop_
_entity_poly.entity_id
_entity_poly.type
_entity_poly.pdbx_seq_one_letter_code
_entity_poly.pdbx_strand_id
1 'polypeptide(L)' 'MTPDGTPVVGRTRYKNLWLNTGHGTLGWTMACGSGQLLSDILSGRTPAIPYDDLSVARYRSDFTPTPPATFA' A
#
# COMPACT_ATOMS: atom_id res chain seq x y z
N MET A 1 6.28 13.17 -2.20
CA MET A 1 5.92 12.67 -3.54
C MET A 1 6.92 11.59 -3.89
N THR A 2 6.45 10.49 -4.47
CA THR A 2 7.27 9.37 -4.95
C THR A 2 7.66 9.56 -6.42
N PRO A 3 8.73 8.89 -6.93
CA PRO A 3 9.14 9.03 -8.33
C PRO A 3 8.08 8.62 -9.37
N ASP A 4 7.19 7.69 -9.00
CA ASP A 4 6.09 7.17 -9.82
C ASP A 4 4.74 7.82 -9.48
N GLY A 5 4.69 8.81 -8.59
CA GLY A 5 3.47 9.51 -8.16
C GLY A 5 2.56 8.72 -7.21
N THR A 6 2.56 7.39 -7.29
CA THR A 6 1.76 6.48 -6.44
C THR A 6 2.28 6.50 -4.99
N PRO A 7 1.43 6.62 -3.95
CA PRO A 7 1.91 6.58 -2.56
C PRO A 7 2.58 5.25 -2.19
N VAL A 8 3.31 5.26 -1.08
CA VAL A 8 3.82 4.05 -0.43
C VAL A 8 2.96 3.77 0.79
N VAL A 9 2.16 2.70 0.71
CA VAL A 9 1.26 2.25 1.77
C VAL A 9 1.45 0.75 2.01
N GLY A 10 1.70 0.34 3.25
CA GLY A 10 1.77 -1.08 3.63
C GLY A 10 3.03 -1.50 4.37
N ARG A 11 3.28 -2.81 4.42
CA ARG A 11 4.41 -3.42 5.15
C ARG A 11 5.76 -3.09 4.51
N THR A 12 6.77 -3.04 5.36
CA THR A 12 8.18 -3.02 4.93
C THR A 12 8.83 -4.39 5.15
N ARG A 13 10.10 -4.54 4.71
CA ARG A 13 10.95 -5.70 5.05
C ARG A 13 11.25 -5.81 6.55
N TYR A 14 11.06 -4.74 7.31
CA TYR A 14 11.36 -4.70 8.73
C TYR A 14 10.15 -5.15 9.53
N LYS A 15 10.40 -6.00 10.53
CA LYS A 15 9.35 -6.45 11.44
C LYS A 15 8.74 -5.24 12.15
N ASN A 16 7.41 -5.23 12.23
CA ASN A 16 6.63 -4.21 12.91
C ASN A 16 6.82 -2.78 12.38
N LEU A 17 7.12 -2.62 11.09
CA LEU A 17 7.19 -1.31 10.43
C LEU A 17 6.31 -1.27 9.18
N TRP A 18 5.42 -0.27 9.15
CA TRP A 18 4.51 0.05 8.06
C TRP A 18 4.68 1.50 7.63
N LEU A 19 4.36 1.79 6.37
CA LEU A 19 4.45 3.13 5.79
C LEU A 19 3.08 3.61 5.34
N ASN A 20 2.84 4.92 5.51
CA ASN A 20 1.72 5.65 4.91
C ASN A 20 2.23 7.01 4.39
N THR A 21 3.01 7.00 3.32
CA THR A 21 3.77 8.19 2.89
C THR A 21 3.76 8.37 1.38
N GLY A 22 4.25 9.52 0.92
CA GLY A 22 4.49 9.75 -0.50
C GLY A 22 3.28 10.27 -1.29
N HIS A 23 2.11 10.47 -0.67
CA HIS A 23 0.84 10.87 -1.33
C HIS A 23 0.85 12.16 -2.17
N GLY A 24 1.91 12.97 -2.09
CA GLY A 24 2.04 14.18 -2.90
C GLY A 24 0.90 15.17 -2.61
N THR A 25 0.37 15.78 -3.67
CA THR A 25 -0.71 16.79 -3.59
C THR A 25 -2.08 16.17 -3.29
N LEU A 26 -2.27 14.87 -3.52
CA LEU A 26 -3.52 14.16 -3.27
C LEU A 26 -3.63 13.57 -1.85
N GLY A 27 -2.73 13.95 -0.94
CA GLY A 27 -2.68 13.41 0.43
C GLY A 27 -4.00 13.52 1.19
N TRP A 28 -4.70 14.65 1.09
CA TRP A 28 -5.99 14.83 1.76
C TRP A 28 -7.08 13.95 1.14
N THR A 29 -7.14 13.86 -0.18
CA THR A 29 -8.09 13.02 -0.91
C THR A 29 -7.93 11.53 -0.59
N MET A 30 -6.69 11.06 -0.42
CA MET A 30 -6.38 9.64 -0.18
C MET A 30 -6.26 9.25 1.30
N ALA A 31 -6.39 10.21 2.23
CA ALA A 31 -6.10 10.00 3.65
C ALA A 31 -6.97 8.89 4.28
N CYS A 32 -8.30 8.95 4.08
CA CYS A 32 -9.21 7.97 4.67
C CYS A 32 -9.02 6.55 4.09
N GLY A 33 -8.87 6.44 2.77
CA GLY A 33 -8.66 5.15 2.11
C GLY A 33 -7.36 4.48 2.52
N SER A 34 -6.24 5.23 2.55
CA SER A 34 -4.94 4.71 2.97
C SER A 34 -4.90 4.34 4.46
N GLY A 35 -5.58 5.13 5.32
CA GLY A 35 -5.72 4.84 6.74
C GLY A 35 -6.54 3.56 7.00
N GLN A 36 -7.65 3.39 6.29
CA GLN A 36 -8.46 2.16 6.37
C GLN A 36 -7.67 0.94 5.91
N LEU A 37 -6.99 1.04 4.76
CA LEU A 37 -6.13 -0.03 4.23
C LEU A 37 -5.09 -0.49 5.27
N LEU A 38 -4.38 0.45 5.91
CA LEU A 38 -3.41 0.10 6.94
C LEU A 38 -4.04 -0.48 8.19
N SER A 39 -5.20 0.02 8.62
CA SER A 39 -5.94 -0.52 9.75
C SER A 39 -6.30 -1.99 9.53
N ASP A 40 -6.76 -2.34 8.32
CA ASP A 40 -7.10 -3.70 7.95
C ASP A 40 -5.85 -4.60 7.97
N ILE A 41 -4.74 -4.16 7.37
CA ILE A 41 -3.46 -4.89 7.38
C ILE A 41 -2.96 -5.13 8.81
N LEU A 42 -3.01 -4.11 9.67
CA LEU A 42 -2.57 -4.19 11.07
C LEU A 42 -3.46 -5.13 11.90
N SER A 43 -4.75 -5.16 11.58
CA SER A 43 -5.75 -5.98 12.28
C SER A 43 -5.90 -7.39 11.72
N GLY A 44 -5.16 -7.74 10.66
CA GLY A 44 -5.28 -9.03 9.98
C GLY A 44 -6.62 -9.22 9.24
N ARG A 45 -7.28 -8.12 8.87
CA ARG A 45 -8.51 -8.12 8.07
C ARG A 45 -8.16 -8.06 6.59
N THR A 46 -8.98 -8.70 5.75
CA THR A 46 -8.86 -8.59 4.29
C THR A 46 -9.16 -7.15 3.85
N PRO A 47 -8.21 -6.42 3.22
CA PRO A 47 -8.48 -5.07 2.76
C PRO A 47 -9.48 -5.03 1.60
N ALA A 48 -10.18 -3.91 1.47
CA ALA A 48 -11.21 -3.71 0.45
C ALA A 48 -10.68 -3.61 -1.00
N ILE A 49 -9.38 -3.33 -1.16
CA ILE A 49 -8.72 -3.18 -2.47
C ILE A 49 -7.43 -4.01 -2.51
N PRO A 50 -7.00 -4.50 -3.69
CA PRO A 50 -5.63 -4.94 -3.90
C PRO A 50 -4.64 -3.81 -3.56
N TYR A 51 -3.51 -4.14 -2.95
CA TYR A 51 -2.58 -3.13 -2.41
C TYR A 51 -1.09 -3.48 -2.50
N ASP A 52 -0.72 -4.61 -3.10
CA ASP A 52 0.68 -5.07 -3.11
C ASP A 52 1.61 -4.11 -3.87
N ASP A 53 1.06 -3.47 -4.91
CA ASP A 53 1.69 -2.42 -5.71
C ASP A 53 1.78 -1.06 -4.98
N LEU A 54 1.10 -0.89 -3.84
CA LEU A 54 1.30 0.26 -2.96
C LEU A 54 2.48 0.06 -2.00
N SER A 55 2.97 -1.17 -1.84
CA SER A 55 4.09 -1.44 -0.92
C SER A 55 5.40 -0.82 -1.42
N VAL A 56 6.34 -0.60 -0.49
CA VAL A 56 7.71 -0.15 -0.84
C VAL A 56 8.47 -1.20 -1.66
N ALA A 57 8.02 -2.46 -1.64
CA ALA A 57 8.66 -3.55 -2.36
C ALA A 57 8.60 -3.36 -3.88
N ARG A 58 7.67 -2.54 -4.41
CA ARG A 58 7.53 -2.27 -5.85
C ARG A 58 8.77 -1.69 -6.51
N TYR A 59 9.64 -1.02 -5.76
CA TYR A 59 10.88 -0.45 -6.28
C TYR A 59 12.02 -1.46 -6.36
N ARG A 60 11.81 -2.69 -5.90
CA ARG A 60 12.81 -3.74 -6.01
C ARG A 60 12.77 -4.32 -7.42
N SER A 61 13.94 -4.70 -7.93
CA SER A 61 14.07 -5.32 -9.25
C SER A 61 13.41 -6.70 -9.36
N ASP A 62 13.17 -7.37 -8.23
CA ASP A 62 12.55 -8.70 -8.13
C ASP A 62 11.05 -8.65 -7.78
N PHE A 63 10.43 -7.47 -7.83
CA PHE A 63 9.01 -7.32 -7.49
C PHE A 63 8.10 -8.01 -8.51
N THR A 64 7.21 -8.87 -8.03
CA THR A 64 6.09 -9.42 -8.79
C THR A 64 4.82 -9.12 -8.01
N PRO A 65 3.89 -8.29 -8.52
CA PRO A 65 2.63 -8.01 -7.83
C PRO A 65 1.77 -9.27 -7.78
N THR A 66 1.03 -9.45 -6.69
CA THR A 66 0.02 -10.52 -6.62
C THR A 66 -1.07 -10.22 -7.64
N PRO A 67 -1.49 -11.20 -8.46
CA PRO A 67 -2.64 -11.02 -9.34
C PRO A 67 -3.87 -10.61 -8.52
N PRO A 68 -4.72 -9.70 -9.04
CA PRO A 68 -5.98 -9.40 -8.37
C PRO A 68 -6.78 -10.69 -8.22
N ALA A 69 -7.39 -10.89 -7.05
CA ALA A 69 -8.28 -12.02 -6.84
C ALA A 69 -9.40 -11.95 -7.88
N THR A 70 -9.56 -12.99 -8.69
CA THR A 70 -10.66 -13.09 -9.64
C THR A 70 -11.96 -13.07 -8.84
N PHE A 71 -12.76 -12.01 -9.02
CA PHE A 71 -14.12 -11.98 -8.51
C PHE A 71 -14.91 -13.06 -9.24
N ALA A 72 -15.30 -14.12 -8.53
CA ALA A 72 -16.25 -15.13 -8.99
C ALA A 72 -17.69 -14.61 -8.86
#